data_AF-A0A427AA07-F1
#
_entry.id   AF-A0A427AA07-F1
#
_cell.length_a   1.000
_cell.length_b   1.000
_cell.length_c   1.000
_cell.angle_alpha   90.00
_cell.angle_beta   90.00
_cell.angle_gamma   90.00
#
_symmetry.space_group_name_H-M   'P 1'
#
loop_
_entity.id
_entity.type
_entity.pdbx_description
1 polymer ?
#
loop_
_entity_poly.entity_id
_entity_poly.type
_entity_poly.pdbx_seq_one_letter_code
_entity_poly.pdbx_strand_id
1 'polypeptide(L)'
;ETNENLEDASNELILSDEDIVRFQIGEVFAHVPREEVESRLEKMKEDASKELERLEEEKESILAQMAELKKILYGKFKDSINLEED
;
A
#
# COMPACT_ATOMS: atom_id res chain seq x y z
N GLU A 1 4.65 -0.33 7.65
CA GLU A 1 5.57 -1.48 7.66
C GLU A 1 6.23 -1.74 6.30
N THR A 2 5.54 -2.20 5.25
CA THR A 2 6.22 -2.55 3.96
C THR A 2 6.98 -1.38 3.31
N ASN A 3 6.39 -0.19 3.22
CA ASN A 3 7.08 0.98 2.66
C ASN A 3 8.24 1.47 3.55
N GLU A 4 8.08 1.41 4.87
CA GLU A 4 9.14 1.76 5.83
C GLU A 4 10.32 0.80 5.69
N ASN A 5 10.06 -0.50 5.56
CA ASN A 5 11.10 -1.50 5.33
C ASN A 5 11.85 -1.29 4.01
N LEU A 6 11.15 -0.86 2.94
CA LEU A 6 11.79 -0.53 1.67
C LEU A 6 12.65 0.73 1.77
N GLU A 7 12.21 1.72 2.54
CA GLU A 7 12.97 2.94 2.79
C GLU A 7 14.22 2.65 3.64
N ASP A 8 14.09 1.83 4.68
CA ASP A 8 15.22 1.37 5.47
C ASP A 8 16.23 0.60 4.62
N ALA A 9 15.76 -0.30 3.74
CA ALA A 9 16.62 -1.01 2.81
C ALA A 9 17.34 -0.07 1.82
N SER A 10 16.66 0.96 1.32
CA SER A 10 17.28 2.00 0.48
C SER A 10 18.35 2.78 1.25
N ASN A 11 18.08 3.14 2.51
CA ASN A 11 19.04 3.86 3.36
C ASN A 11 20.30 3.01 3.64
N GLU A 12 20.13 1.74 3.96
CA GLU A 12 21.26 0.81 4.16
C GLU A 12 22.07 0.60 2.87
N LEU A 13 21.40 0.55 1.72
CA LEU A 13 22.09 0.43 0.42
C LEU A 13 22.97 1.65 0.11
N ILE A 14 22.54 2.85 0.49
CA ILE A 14 23.32 4.09 0.31
C ILE A 14 24.63 4.03 1.12
N LEU A 15 24.60 3.42 2.31
CA LEU A 15 25.75 3.26 3.19
C LEU A 15 26.72 2.15 2.74
N SER A 16 26.34 1.33 1.76
CA SER A 16 27.17 0.24 1.24
C SER A 16 28.17 0.73 0.18
N ASP A 17 29.43 0.37 0.36
CA ASP A 17 30.50 0.59 -0.61
C ASP A 17 30.62 -0.55 -1.65
N GLU A 18 29.68 -1.52 -1.66
CA GLU A 18 29.72 -2.67 -2.57
C GLU A 18 29.03 -2.37 -3.92
N ASP A 19 29.71 -2.62 -5.04
CA ASP A 19 29.14 -2.49 -6.39
C ASP A 19 28.12 -3.59 -6.72
N ILE A 20 28.23 -4.74 -6.05
CA ILE A 20 27.35 -5.90 -6.20
C ILE A 20 26.82 -6.27 -4.83
N VAL A 21 25.51 -6.24 -4.66
CA VAL A 21 24.85 -6.52 -3.39
C VAL A 21 24.00 -7.79 -3.48
N ARG A 22 23.76 -8.42 -2.32
CA ARG A 22 22.89 -9.58 -2.21
C ARG A 22 21.43 -9.14 -2.05
N PHE A 23 20.66 -9.22 -3.13
CA PHE A 23 19.24 -8.88 -3.15
C PHE A 23 18.38 -10.12 -2.87
N GLN A 24 17.45 -10.03 -1.92
CA GLN A 24 16.55 -11.13 -1.57
C GLN A 24 15.38 -11.23 -2.55
N ILE A 25 15.13 -12.43 -3.08
CA ILE A 25 13.99 -12.75 -3.93
C ILE A 25 13.34 -14.01 -3.36
N GLY A 26 12.21 -13.85 -2.65
CA GLY A 26 11.58 -14.95 -1.92
C GLY A 26 12.52 -15.50 -0.85
N GLU A 27 12.93 -16.76 -0.99
CA GLU A 27 13.79 -17.48 -0.04
C GLU A 27 15.29 -17.49 -0.44
N VAL A 28 15.66 -16.86 -1.55
CA VAL A 28 17.04 -16.87 -2.07
C VAL A 28 17.63 -15.48 -2.18
N PHE A 29 18.96 -15.39 -2.21
CA PHE A 29 19.70 -14.16 -2.48
C PHE A 29 20.41 -14.24 -3.83
N ALA A 30 20.25 -13.21 -4.66
CA ALA A 30 20.96 -13.05 -5.91
C ALA A 30 22.00 -11.92 -5.79
N HIS A 31 23.14 -12.09 -6.45
CA HIS A 31 24.12 -11.01 -6.61
C HIS A 31 23.64 -10.10 -7.73
N VAL A 32 23.33 -8.85 -7.39
CA VAL A 32 22.74 -7.88 -8.31
C VAL A 32 23.55 -6.59 -8.23
N PRO A 33 23.83 -5.93 -9.36
CA PRO A 33 24.47 -4.61 -9.36
C PRO A 33 23.69 -3.62 -8.50
N ARG A 34 24.39 -2.80 -7.73
CA ARG A 34 23.79 -1.81 -6.83
C ARG A 34 22.77 -0.91 -7.54
N GLU A 35 23.13 -0.35 -8.70
CA GLU A 35 22.24 0.53 -9.48
C GLU A 35 20.91 -0.15 -9.85
N GLU A 36 20.95 -1.45 -10.14
CA GLU A 36 19.75 -2.22 -10.46
C GLU A 36 18.88 -2.43 -9.21
N VAL A 37 19.50 -2.65 -8.03
CA VAL A 37 18.76 -2.75 -6.77
C VAL A 37 18.13 -1.41 -6.39
N GLU A 38 18.83 -0.29 -6.56
CA GLU A 38 18.27 1.05 -6.35
C GLU A 38 17.02 1.28 -7.22
N SER A 39 17.10 0.97 -8.52
CA SER A 39 15.95 1.08 -9.42
C SER A 39 14.79 0.15 -9.04
N ARG A 40 15.08 -1.07 -8.59
CA ARG A 40 14.05 -2.02 -8.13
C ARG A 40 13.36 -1.53 -6.87
N LEU A 41 14.11 -1.05 -5.87
CA LEU A 41 13.55 -0.52 -4.62
C LEU A 41 12.66 0.70 -4.89
N GLU A 42 13.09 1.62 -5.75
CA GLU A 42 12.28 2.79 -6.11
C GLU A 42 10.97 2.37 -6.79
N LYS A 43 11.04 1.45 -7.75
CA LYS A 43 9.84 0.91 -8.40
C LYS A 43 8.89 0.23 -7.41
N MET A 44 9.43 -0.55 -6.46
CA MET A 44 8.61 -1.20 -5.45
C MET A 44 7.89 -0.18 -4.54
N LYS A 45 8.57 0.92 -4.18
CA LYS A 45 7.96 2.03 -3.41
C LYS A 45 6.86 2.73 -4.20
N GLU A 46 7.11 3.02 -5.49
CA GLU A 46 6.09 3.61 -6.37
C GLU A 46 4.87 2.72 -6.53
N ASP A 47 5.07 1.43 -6.80
CA ASP A 47 3.99 0.46 -7.01
C ASP A 47 3.15 0.30 -5.72
N ALA A 48 3.81 0.23 -4.56
CA ALA A 48 3.14 0.18 -3.26
C ALA A 48 2.32 1.46 -2.98
N SER A 49 2.86 2.63 -3.32
CA SER A 49 2.19 3.91 -3.10
C SER A 49 0.97 4.07 -4.02
N LYS A 50 1.07 3.66 -5.29
CA LYS A 50 -0.06 3.66 -6.24
C LYS A 50 -1.17 2.69 -5.79
N GLU A 51 -0.81 1.53 -5.28
CA GLU A 51 -1.80 0.57 -4.77
C GLU A 51 -2.49 1.10 -3.51
N LEU A 52 -1.77 1.79 -2.63
CA LEU A 52 -2.37 2.45 -1.46
C LEU A 52 -3.39 3.51 -1.88
N GLU A 53 -3.03 4.41 -2.81
CA GLU A 53 -3.92 5.45 -3.33
C GLU A 53 -5.19 4.81 -3.94
N ARG A 54 -5.03 3.76 -4.75
CA ARG A 54 -6.16 3.02 -5.33
C ARG A 54 -7.09 2.44 -4.26
N LEU A 55 -6.54 1.87 -3.19
CA LEU A 55 -7.32 1.29 -2.10
C LEU A 55 -8.05 2.36 -1.28
N GLU A 56 -7.43 3.54 -1.10
CA GLU A 56 -8.07 4.68 -0.44
C GLU A 56 -9.24 5.22 -1.25
N GLU A 57 -9.09 5.39 -2.57
CA GLU A 57 -10.18 5.77 -3.48
C GLU A 57 -11.33 4.75 -3.46
N GLU A 58 -11.01 3.46 -3.50
CA GLU A 58 -12.00 2.38 -3.44
C GLU A 58 -12.77 2.42 -2.11
N LYS A 59 -12.06 2.60 -0.99
CA LYS A 59 -12.67 2.76 0.33
C LYS A 59 -13.62 3.96 0.38
N GLU A 60 -13.20 5.12 -0.11
CA GLU A 60 -14.03 6.33 -0.14
C GLU A 60 -15.30 6.10 -0.99
N SER A 61 -15.16 5.46 -2.14
CA SER A 61 -16.29 5.09 -3.01
C SER A 61 -17.29 4.18 -2.30
N ILE A 62 -16.80 3.13 -1.61
CA ILE A 62 -17.63 2.20 -0.85
C ILE A 62 -18.36 2.93 0.29
N LEU A 63 -17.66 3.81 1.03
CA LEU A 63 -18.27 4.59 2.11
C LEU A 63 -19.36 5.53 1.59
N ALA A 64 -19.14 6.16 0.44
CA ALA A 64 -20.13 7.02 -0.21
C ALA A 64 -21.38 6.21 -0.64
N GLN A 65 -21.18 5.03 -1.24
CA GLN A 65 -22.27 4.12 -1.62
C GLN A 65 -23.05 3.64 -0.39
N MET A 66 -22.35 3.30 0.70
CA MET A 66 -22.96 2.91 1.96
C MET A 66 -23.79 4.04 2.56
N ALA A 67 -23.28 5.27 2.58
CA ALA A 67 -24.01 6.43 3.07
C ALA A 67 -25.30 6.67 2.27
N GLU A 68 -25.25 6.54 0.95
CA GLU A 68 -26.44 6.67 0.10
C GLU A 68 -27.46 5.55 0.35
N LEU A 69 -26.99 4.32 0.50
CA LEU A 69 -27.85 3.18 0.83
C LEU A 69 -28.53 3.37 2.19
N LYS A 70 -27.80 3.86 3.21
CA LYS A 70 -28.37 4.18 4.53
C LYS A 70 -29.52 5.19 4.40
N LYS A 71 -29.36 6.27 3.62
CA LYS A 71 -30.43 7.25 3.38
C LYS A 71 -31.67 6.62 2.75
N ILE A 72 -31.48 5.77 1.74
CA ILE A 72 -32.59 5.07 1.06
C ILE A 72 -33.35 4.19 2.06
N LEU A 73 -32.62 3.44 2.89
CA LEU A 73 -33.21 2.55 3.89
C LEU A 73 -33.96 3.32 4.97
N TYR A 74 -33.38 4.39 5.52
CA TYR A 74 -34.08 5.25 6.50
C TYR A 74 -35.29 5.95 5.89
N GLY A 75 -35.23 6.37 4.62
CA GLY A 75 -36.39 6.92 3.92
C GLY A 75 -37.56 5.92 3.82
N LYS A 76 -37.26 4.63 3.68
CA LYS A 76 -38.25 3.56 3.53
C LYS A 76 -38.77 3.02 4.86
N PHE A 77 -37.87 2.77 5.82
CA PHE A 77 -38.17 2.05 7.07
C PHE A 77 -38.25 2.96 8.30
N LYS A 78 -37.76 4.21 8.21
CA LYS A 78 -37.79 5.21 9.29
C LYS A 78 -37.25 4.62 10.60
N ASP A 79 -38.02 4.76 11.67
CA ASP A 79 -37.68 4.35 13.04
C ASP A 79 -37.74 2.82 13.25
N SER A 80 -38.03 2.04 12.19
CA SER A 80 -38.10 0.57 12.28
C SER A 80 -36.71 -0.10 12.21
N ILE A 81 -35.65 0.67 11.94
CA ILE A 81 -34.27 0.18 11.79
C ILE A 81 -33.28 1.15 12.45
N ASN A 82 -32.10 0.64 12.82
CA ASN A 82 -30.94 1.46 13.21
C ASN A 82 -29.67 0.90 12.56
N LEU A 83 -28.96 1.72 11.78
CA LEU A 83 -27.80 1.37 10.95
C LEU A 83 -26.56 2.24 11.27
N GLU A 84 -26.58 2.97 12.39
CA GLU A 84 -25.41 3.70 12.86
C GLU A 84 -24.33 2.73 13.37
N GLU A 85 -23.06 3.12 13.22
CA GLU A 85 -21.92 2.39 13.79
C GLU A 85 -21.81 2.69 15.29
N ASP A 86 -21.33 1.73 16.08
CA ASP A 86 -20.89 1.96 17.48
C ASP A 86 -19.59 2.77 17.53
#